data_AF-A0A3N5EUD7-F1
#
_entry.id   AF-A0A3N5EUD7-F1
#
_cell.length_a   1.000
_cell.length_b   1.000
_cell.length_c   1.000
_cell.angle_alpha   90.00
_cell.angle_beta   90.00
_cell.angle_gamma   90.00
#
_symmetry.space_group_name_H-M   'P 1'
#
loop_
_entity.id
_entity.type
_entity.pdbx_description
1 polymer ?
#
loop_
_entity_poly.entity_id
_entity_poly.type
_entity_poly.pdbx_seq_one_letter_code
_entity_poly.pdbx_strand_id
1 'polypeptide(L)' 'MTPNESSKEKPNPERVAVLRSLPLEVKEKITGEEAAAFMYCRPLPDSLLEKLKDYIVLDEKDQQA' A
#
# COMPACT_ATOMS: atom_id res chain seq x y z
N MET A 1 17.65 14.69 -28.50
CA MET A 1 17.59 14.18 -27.11
C MET A 1 16.33 14.76 -26.48
N THR A 2 15.30 13.94 -26.31
CA THR A 2 14.00 14.31 -25.72
C THR A 2 14.03 14.06 -24.20
N PRO A 3 13.62 15.01 -23.34
CA PRO A 3 13.65 14.84 -21.89
C PRO A 3 12.31 14.31 -21.40
N ASN A 4 12.20 13.01 -21.17
CA ASN A 4 11.15 12.38 -20.37
C ASN A 4 11.70 10.98 -20.04
N GLU A 5 11.97 10.60 -18.80
CA GLU A 5 10.95 10.28 -17.83
C GLU A 5 11.67 10.18 -16.48
N SER A 6 11.28 11.03 -15.53
CA SER A 6 11.62 10.80 -14.13
C SER A 6 10.76 9.64 -13.61
N SER A 7 10.99 8.43 -14.10
CA SER A 7 10.41 7.19 -13.57
C SER A 7 11.21 6.74 -12.34
N LYS A 8 11.50 7.70 -11.46
CA LYS A 8 11.75 7.40 -10.04
C LYS A 8 10.39 6.94 -9.55
N GLU A 9 10.15 5.63 -9.51
CA GLU A 9 8.96 5.03 -8.91
C GLU A 9 8.68 5.79 -7.61
N LYS A 10 7.70 6.70 -7.61
CA LYS A 10 7.36 7.43 -6.40
C LYS A 10 6.38 6.55 -5.65
N PRO A 11 6.60 6.32 -4.36
CA PRO A 11 5.64 5.57 -3.58
C PRO A 11 4.32 6.33 -3.58
N ASN A 12 3.22 5.64 -3.87
CA ASN A 12 1.88 6.21 -3.91
C ASN A 12 1.56 6.75 -2.49
N PRO A 13 1.31 8.06 -2.36
CA PRO A 13 1.13 8.71 -1.06
C PRO A 13 -0.05 8.15 -0.28
N GLU A 14 -1.14 7.75 -0.95
CA GLU A 14 -2.30 7.13 -0.30
C GLU A 14 -1.91 5.78 0.31
N ARG A 15 -1.16 4.98 -0.44
CA ARG A 15 -0.66 3.67 0.05
C ARG A 15 0.35 3.83 1.16
N VAL A 16 1.22 4.84 1.11
CA VAL A 16 2.13 5.17 2.21
C VAL A 16 1.35 5.59 3.46
N ALA A 17 0.29 6.39 3.30
CA ALA A 17 -0.56 6.81 4.41
C ALA A 17 -1.29 5.61 5.05
N VAL A 18 -1.80 4.68 4.24
CA VAL A 18 -2.36 3.41 4.72
C VAL A 18 -1.32 2.61 5.48
N LEU A 19 -0.15 2.34 4.89
CA LEU A 19 0.93 1.59 5.55
C LEU A 19 1.36 2.22 6.88
N ARG A 20 1.37 3.57 6.96
CA ARG A 20 1.68 4.29 8.20
C ARG A 20 0.52 4.26 9.21
N SER A 21 -0.72 4.18 8.75
CA SER A 21 -1.91 4.08 9.61
C SER A 21 -2.15 2.67 10.14
N LEU A 22 -1.53 1.64 9.56
CA LEU A 22 -1.64 0.27 10.05
C LEU A 22 -1.13 0.14 11.50
N PRO A 23 -1.83 -0.62 12.36
CA PRO A 23 -1.39 -0.90 13.72
C PRO A 23 -0.09 -1.70 13.74
N LEU A 24 0.63 -1.66 14.88
CA LEU A 24 1.96 -2.23 15.02
C LEU A 24 1.98 -3.73 14.70
N GLU A 25 0.97 -4.49 15.17
CA GLU A 25 0.80 -5.92 14.87
C GLU A 25 0.79 -6.26 13.37
N VAL A 26 0.24 -5.38 12.54
CA VAL A 26 0.20 -5.59 11.08
C VAL A 26 1.55 -5.26 10.47
N LYS A 27 2.16 -4.15 10.90
CA LYS A 27 3.51 -3.76 10.44
C LYS A 27 4.54 -4.82 10.77
N GLU A 28 4.41 -5.50 11.91
CA GLU A 28 5.29 -6.61 12.28
C GLU A 28 5.06 -7.87 11.45
N LYS A 29 3.85 -8.06 10.90
CA LYS A 29 3.51 -9.17 10.00
C LYS A 29 3.87 -8.91 8.53
N ILE A 30 4.01 -7.65 8.14
CA ILE A 30 4.35 -7.21 6.78
C ILE A 30 5.87 -7.11 6.64
N THR A 31 6.42 -7.71 5.58
CA THR A 31 7.86 -7.57 5.27
C THR A 31 8.16 -6.28 4.52
N GLY A 32 9.43 -5.85 4.54
CA GLY A 32 9.86 -4.65 3.80
C GLY A 32 9.59 -4.74 2.28
N GLU A 33 9.70 -5.94 1.71
CA GLU A 33 9.38 -6.20 0.29
C GLU A 33 7.89 -6.02 -0.01
N GLU A 34 7.05 -6.55 0.87
CA GLU A 34 5.61 -6.43 0.86
C GLU A 34 5.16 -4.96 1.01
N ALA A 35 5.78 -4.23 1.93
CA ALA A 35 5.53 -2.80 2.14
C ALA A 35 5.97 -1.96 0.92
N ALA A 36 7.14 -2.25 0.36
CA ALA A 36 7.61 -1.61 -0.85
C ALA A 36 6.67 -1.90 -2.03
N ALA A 37 6.25 -3.15 -2.23
CA ALA A 37 5.32 -3.51 -3.28
C ALA A 37 3.99 -2.74 -3.16
N PHE A 38 3.49 -2.59 -1.93
CA PHE A 38 2.33 -1.75 -1.65
C PHE A 38 2.58 -0.30 -2.02
N MET A 39 3.64 0.31 -1.50
CA MET A 39 4.00 1.71 -1.77
C MET A 39 4.18 1.96 -3.28
N TYR A 40 4.83 1.08 -4.03
CA TYR A 40 5.15 1.28 -5.44
C TYR A 40 4.05 0.80 -6.40
N CYS A 41 2.85 0.47 -5.91
CA CYS A 41 1.75 -0.04 -6.73
C CYS A 41 2.13 -1.28 -7.56
N ARG A 42 3.06 -2.09 -7.05
CA ARG A 42 3.46 -3.37 -7.63
C ARG A 42 2.41 -4.44 -7.29
N PRO A 43 2.38 -5.57 -8.01
CA PRO A 43 1.52 -6.69 -7.67
C PRO A 43 1.76 -7.12 -6.22
N LEU A 44 0.67 -7.13 -5.44
CA LEU A 44 0.71 -7.54 -4.04
C LEU A 44 0.70 -9.06 -4.00
N PRO A 45 1.63 -9.71 -3.28
CA PRO A 45 1.56 -11.15 -3.09
C PRO A 45 0.31 -11.50 -2.29
N ASP A 46 -0.32 -12.65 -2.59
CA ASP A 46 -1.51 -13.13 -1.89
C ASP A 46 -1.30 -13.19 -0.38
N SER A 47 -0.10 -13.57 0.07
CA SER A 47 0.29 -13.55 1.49
C SER A 47 0.15 -12.19 2.17
N LEU A 48 0.42 -11.08 1.47
CA LEU A 48 0.23 -9.73 2.01
C LEU A 48 -1.26 -9.42 2.09
N LEU A 49 -1.98 -9.71 1.00
CA LEU A 49 -3.39 -9.41 0.89
C LEU A 49 -4.17 -10.18 1.96
N GLU A 50 -3.83 -11.43 2.24
CA GLU A 50 -4.43 -12.22 3.31
C GLU A 50 -4.19 -11.64 4.71
N LYS A 51 -2.98 -11.15 5.00
CA LYS A 51 -2.66 -10.50 6.29
C LYS A 51 -3.39 -9.16 6.44
N LEU A 52 -3.47 -8.42 5.33
CA LEU A 52 -4.08 -7.11 5.30
C LEU A 52 -5.60 -7.18 5.24
N LYS A 53 -6.23 -8.23 4.69
CA LYS A 53 -7.69 -8.29 4.47
C LYS A 53 -8.52 -8.02 5.73
N ASP A 54 -7.96 -8.35 6.90
CA ASP A 54 -8.60 -8.15 8.21
C ASP A 54 -8.54 -6.67 8.67
N TYR A 55 -7.65 -5.88 8.06
CA TYR A 55 -7.31 -4.50 8.42
C TYR A 55 -7.61 -3.46 7.34
N ILE A 56 -7.56 -3.84 6.06
CA ILE A 56 -8.18 -3.04 4.98
C ILE A 56 -9.68 -3.24 5.13
N VAL A 57 -10.26 -2.43 6.00
CA VAL A 57 -11.63 -2.00 5.81
C VAL A 57 -11.56 -1.21 4.51
N LEU A 58 -11.95 -1.85 3.40
CA LEU A 58 -12.39 -1.09 2.23
C LEU A 58 -13.45 -0.16 2.79
N ASP A 59 -13.08 1.10 2.97
CA ASP A 59 -14.01 2.15 3.31
C ASP A 59 -14.90 2.31 2.06
N GLU A 60 -15.83 1.37 1.87
CA GLU A 60 -16.99 1.53 0.99
C GLU A 60 -18.02 2.44 1.68
N LYS A 61 -17.56 3.37 2.51
CA LYS A 61 -18.39 4.31 3.26
C LYS A 61 -17.69 5.66 3.46
N ASP A 62 -17.34 6.30 2.35
CA ASP A 62 -17.91 7.64 2.20
C ASP A 62 -19.37 7.47 1.75
N GLN A 63 -20.21 7.35 2.78
CA GLN A 63 -21.66 7.44 2.75
C GLN A 63 -22.09 8.79 2.16
N GLN A 64 -22.91 8.79 1.11
CA GLN A 64 -24.36 8.91 1.25
C GLN A 64 -24.86 10.34 1.55
N ALA A 65 -25.28 11.06 0.50
CA ALA A 65 -26.59 11.73 0.35
C ALA A 65 -26.62 12.54 -0.96
#